data_AF-A0A4V1DDB2-F1
#
_entry.id   AF-A0A4V1DDB2-F1
#
_cell.length_a   1.000
_cell.length_b   1.000
_cell.length_c   1.000
_cell.angle_alpha   90.00
_cell.angle_beta   90.00
_cell.angle_gamma   90.00
#
_symmetry.space_group_name_H-M   'P 1'
#
loop_
_entity.id
_entity.type
_entity.pdbx_description
1 polymer ?
#
loop_
_entity_poly.entity_id
_entity_poly.type
_entity_poly.pdbx_seq_one_letter_code
_entity_poly.pdbx_strand_id
1 'polypeptide(L)'
;MCEPQLVLMRSCPIASYDAVISAGFPSPAADYVEGRIDLAEVLVPHPSATFTLRISGHSMTRAGIHDGDLAIVDRSLTARHDDVVVAVLDGELVCKRLLVRRGRYYLTPETDDRAYQVIDVTDRRDFEVWGVVSATIRIHRG
;
A
#
# COMPACT_ATOMS: atom_id res chain seq x y z
N MET A 1 15.15 1.85 -17.53
CA MET A 1 14.65 1.19 -16.31
C MET A 1 14.79 2.18 -15.17
N CYS A 2 13.70 2.62 -14.55
CA CYS A 2 13.74 3.53 -13.40
C CYS A 2 13.60 2.68 -12.14
N GLU A 3 14.73 2.22 -11.59
CA GLU A 3 14.74 1.49 -10.33
C GLU A 3 14.66 2.52 -9.19
N PRO A 4 13.69 2.41 -8.26
CA PRO A 4 13.56 3.38 -7.18
C PRO A 4 14.84 3.41 -6.35
N GLN A 5 15.45 4.58 -6.19
CA GLN A 5 16.67 4.71 -5.39
C GLN A 5 16.38 4.42 -3.92
N LEU A 6 17.15 3.48 -3.36
CA LEU A 6 17.11 3.18 -1.93
C LEU A 6 17.73 4.34 -1.15
N VAL A 7 16.94 5.01 -0.32
CA VAL A 7 17.41 6.06 0.59
C VAL A 7 17.28 5.55 2.03
N LEU A 8 18.40 5.52 2.76
CA LEU A 8 18.42 5.16 4.18
C LEU A 8 17.74 6.24 5.01
N MET A 9 16.62 5.90 5.65
CA MET A 9 15.97 6.77 6.65
C MET A 9 16.75 6.71 7.98
N ARG A 10 16.91 7.88 8.62
CA ARG A 10 17.47 7.96 9.97
C ARG A 10 16.40 7.59 10.99
N SER A 11 16.77 6.84 12.03
CA SER A 11 15.89 6.55 13.16
C SER A 11 15.47 7.86 13.85
N CYS A 12 14.17 8.15 13.86
CA CYS A 12 13.61 9.30 14.56
C CYS A 12 12.90 8.80 15.83
N PRO A 13 13.27 9.27 17.03
CA PRO A 13 12.53 8.91 18.24
C PRO A 13 11.15 9.57 18.21
N ILE A 14 10.11 8.76 18.06
CA ILE A 14 8.71 9.19 18.16
C ILE A 14 8.24 8.85 19.58
N ALA A 15 7.65 9.83 20.27
CA ALA A 15 6.97 9.56 21.53
C ALA A 15 5.63 8.86 21.23
N SER A 16 5.48 7.63 21.69
CA SER A 16 4.20 6.92 21.69
C SER A 16 3.48 7.10 23.02
N TYR A 17 2.17 7.28 22.96
CA TYR A 17 1.28 7.30 24.11
C TYR A 17 0.34 6.10 24.00
N ASP A 18 0.17 5.38 25.12
CA ASP A 18 -0.75 4.24 25.21
C ASP A 18 -2.18 4.75 25.41
N ALA A 19 -2.72 5.40 24.38
CA ALA A 19 -4.06 5.96 24.38
C ALA A 19 -4.80 5.62 23.07
N VAL A 20 -5.87 4.82 23.17
CA VAL A 20 -6.80 4.61 22.06
C VAL A 20 -7.73 5.82 21.97
N ILE A 21 -7.68 6.51 20.84
CA ILE A 21 -8.61 7.60 20.52
C ILE A 21 -9.83 7.03 19.79
N SER A 22 -11.02 7.17 20.39
CA SER A 22 -12.26 6.81 19.71
C SER A 22 -12.53 7.78 18.57
N ALA A 23 -12.84 7.24 17.39
CA ALA A 23 -13.37 8.03 16.29
C ALA A 23 -14.85 8.44 16.51
N GLY A 24 -15.47 8.00 17.62
CA GLY A 24 -16.85 8.28 18.02
C GLY A 24 -16.95 8.75 19.48
N PHE A 25 -18.10 8.55 20.12
CA PHE A 25 -18.33 9.01 21.50
C PHE A 25 -17.48 8.19 22.50
N PRO A 26 -16.67 8.81 23.36
CA PRO A 26 -15.83 8.09 24.30
C PRO A 26 -16.70 7.42 25.38
N SER A 27 -16.70 6.09 25.43
CA SER A 27 -17.32 5.37 26.55
C SER A 27 -16.32 5.25 27.71
N PRO A 28 -16.71 5.59 28.97
CA PRO A 28 -15.79 5.65 30.11
C PRO A 28 -15.21 4.32 30.60
N ALA A 29 -15.63 3.18 30.02
CA ALA A 29 -15.43 1.84 30.60
C ALA A 29 -14.40 0.98 29.85
N ALA A 30 -13.50 1.56 29.07
CA ALA A 30 -12.45 0.79 28.42
C ALA A 30 -11.29 0.56 29.41
N ASP A 31 -11.26 -0.63 30.01
CA ASP A 31 -10.08 -1.12 30.73
C ASP A 31 -8.92 -1.26 29.73
N TYR A 32 -7.86 -0.49 29.99
CA TYR A 32 -6.72 -0.29 29.11
C TYR A 32 -5.72 -1.44 29.22
N VAL A 33 -5.54 -2.19 28.13
CA VAL A 33 -4.31 -2.93 27.89
C VAL A 33 -4.01 -2.85 26.40
N GLU A 34 -3.04 -2.03 26.01
CA GLU A 34 -2.24 -2.24 24.79
C GLU A 34 -0.95 -1.43 24.92
N GLY A 35 0.18 -2.12 24.80
CA GLY A 35 1.52 -1.56 25.04
C GLY A 35 2.01 -0.68 23.89
N ARG A 36 3.24 -0.15 24.04
CA ARG A 36 3.93 0.70 23.06
C ARG A 36 3.79 0.15 21.63
N ILE A 37 3.25 0.99 20.74
CA ILE A 37 3.21 0.72 19.30
C ILE A 37 4.51 1.23 18.66
N ASP A 38 5.30 0.32 18.09
CA ASP A 38 6.39 0.67 17.18
C ASP A 38 5.88 0.62 15.73
N LEU A 39 5.78 1.79 15.09
CA LEU A 39 5.29 1.90 13.72
C LEU A 39 6.19 1.18 12.72
N ALA A 40 7.50 1.12 12.97
CA ALA A 40 8.41 0.41 12.08
C ALA A 40 8.15 -1.10 12.15
N GLU A 41 7.96 -1.66 13.34
CA GLU A 41 7.62 -3.08 13.52
C GLU A 41 6.27 -3.42 12.89
N VAL A 42 5.26 -2.56 13.09
CA VAL A 42 3.91 -2.78 12.56
C VAL A 42 3.85 -2.67 11.03
N LEU A 43 4.51 -1.68 10.45
CA LEU A 43 4.40 -1.38 9.01
C LEU A 43 5.46 -2.09 8.15
N VAL A 44 6.59 -2.48 8.75
CA VAL A 44 7.78 -2.96 8.04
C VAL A 44 8.21 -4.33 8.60
N PRO A 45 7.40 -5.39 8.41
CA PRO A 45 7.72 -6.72 8.92
C PRO A 45 8.99 -7.31 8.28
N HIS A 46 9.32 -6.91 7.04
CA HIS A 46 10.51 -7.34 6.30
C HIS A 46 11.36 -6.14 5.87
N PRO A 47 12.19 -5.56 6.76
CA PRO A 47 12.93 -4.32 6.50
C PRO A 47 13.84 -4.35 5.27
N SER A 48 14.41 -5.52 4.94
CA SER A 48 15.27 -5.67 3.76
C SER A 48 14.52 -5.76 2.43
N ALA A 49 13.20 -5.96 2.47
CA ALA A 49 12.35 -6.16 1.29
C ALA A 49 11.16 -5.19 1.23
N THR A 50 11.10 -4.23 2.16
CA THR A 50 10.05 -3.22 2.22
C THR A 50 10.54 -1.88 1.68
N PHE A 51 9.72 -1.26 0.85
CA PHE A 51 10.03 -0.01 0.15
C PHE A 51 8.87 0.96 0.33
N THR A 52 9.17 2.26 0.35
CA THR A 52 8.15 3.29 0.40
C THR A 52 8.05 4.01 -0.94
N LEU A 53 6.86 4.09 -1.51
CA LEU A 53 6.59 4.80 -2.77
C LEU A 53 5.53 5.88 -2.56
N ARG A 54 5.59 6.97 -3.33
CA ARG A 54 4.54 7.98 -3.35
C ARG A 54 3.50 7.60 -4.38
N ILE A 55 2.22 7.56 -3.99
CA ILE A 55 1.11 7.35 -4.91
C ILE A 55 0.91 8.62 -5.75
N SER A 56 0.71 8.41 -7.05
CA SER A 56 0.34 9.43 -8.02
C SER A 56 -0.92 8.99 -8.76
N GLY A 57 -1.92 9.86 -8.82
CA GLY A 57 -3.19 9.65 -9.51
C GLY A 57 -4.33 9.10 -8.65
N HIS A 58 -5.48 8.86 -9.29
CA HIS A 58 -6.77 8.63 -8.62
C HIS A 58 -7.41 7.27 -8.95
N SER A 59 -6.61 6.32 -9.45
CA SER A 59 -7.13 5.02 -9.89
C SER A 59 -7.57 4.08 -8.77
N MET A 60 -7.27 4.41 -7.51
CA MET A 60 -7.47 3.53 -6.34
C MET A 60 -8.26 4.21 -5.21
N THR A 61 -9.02 5.26 -5.51
CA THR A 61 -9.71 6.09 -4.52
C THR A 61 -10.76 5.33 -3.70
N ARG A 62 -11.48 4.36 -4.30
CA ARG A 62 -12.45 3.50 -3.59
C ARG A 62 -11.77 2.49 -2.67
N ALA A 63 -10.49 2.20 -2.88
CA ALA A 63 -9.67 1.42 -1.95
C ALA A 63 -9.10 2.27 -0.81
N GLY A 64 -9.45 3.56 -0.72
CA GLY A 64 -8.93 4.49 0.27
C GLY A 64 -7.50 4.96 -0.02
N ILE A 65 -6.97 4.70 -1.22
CA ILE A 65 -5.63 5.10 -1.66
C ILE A 65 -5.76 6.32 -2.57
N HIS A 66 -5.16 7.44 -2.18
CA HIS A 66 -5.30 8.71 -2.86
C HIS A 66 -3.95 9.26 -3.32
N ASP A 67 -4.02 10.20 -4.25
CA ASP A 67 -2.87 10.95 -4.73
C ASP A 67 -2.12 11.60 -3.56
N GLY A 68 -0.79 11.44 -3.55
CA GLY A 68 0.08 11.94 -2.49
C GLY A 68 0.26 11.01 -1.28
N ASP A 69 -0.52 9.94 -1.15
CA ASP A 69 -0.33 8.95 -0.09
C ASP A 69 1.03 8.26 -0.20
N LEU A 70 1.59 7.85 0.94
CA LEU A 70 2.79 7.00 0.97
C LEU A 70 2.35 5.53 1.03
N ALA A 71 2.73 4.75 0.03
CA ALA A 71 2.53 3.31 0.02
C ALA A 71 3.76 2.59 0.61
N ILE A 72 3.51 1.66 1.52
CA ILE A 72 4.48 0.67 1.98
C ILE A 72 4.32 -0.57 1.11
N VAL A 73 5.38 -0.97 0.43
CA VAL A 73 5.40 -2.07 -0.53
C VAL A 73 6.38 -3.14 -0.09
N ASP A 74 5.91 -4.37 0.07
CA ASP A 74 6.72 -5.52 0.46
C ASP A 74 6.95 -6.43 -0.74
N ARG A 75 8.22 -6.62 -1.11
CA ARG A 75 8.65 -7.48 -2.23
C ARG A 75 8.85 -8.94 -1.83
N SER A 76 8.83 -9.27 -0.53
CA SER A 76 8.92 -10.64 -0.05
C SER A 76 7.59 -11.39 -0.11
N LEU A 77 6.48 -10.66 -0.19
CA LEU A 77 5.14 -11.22 -0.25
C LEU A 77 4.82 -11.75 -1.66
N THR A 78 4.27 -12.96 -1.71
CA THR A 78 3.67 -13.49 -2.94
C THR A 78 2.28 -12.89 -3.11
N ALA A 79 2.07 -12.12 -4.19
CA ALA A 79 0.79 -11.50 -4.49
C ALA A 79 -0.33 -12.52 -4.69
N ARG A 80 -1.50 -12.24 -4.14
CA ARG A 80 -2.69 -13.08 -4.17
C ARG A 80 -3.85 -12.36 -4.83
N HIS A 81 -4.91 -13.11 -5.09
CA HIS A 81 -6.18 -12.53 -5.51
C HIS A 81 -6.64 -11.50 -4.49
N ASP A 82 -7.03 -10.35 -5.02
CA ASP A 82 -7.57 -9.20 -4.29
C ASP A 82 -6.52 -8.37 -3.53
N ASP A 83 -5.23 -8.65 -3.70
CA ASP A 83 -4.18 -7.77 -3.17
C ASP A 83 -4.07 -6.47 -3.98
N VAL A 84 -3.73 -5.36 -3.31
CA VAL A 84 -3.21 -4.18 -4.00
C VAL A 84 -1.74 -4.42 -4.29
N VAL A 85 -1.35 -4.32 -5.55
CA VAL A 85 0.02 -4.55 -5.99
C VAL A 85 0.59 -3.33 -6.67
N VAL A 86 1.91 -3.18 -6.55
CA VAL A 86 2.69 -2.40 -7.49
C VAL A 86 3.20 -3.35 -8.55
N ALA A 87 2.83 -3.09 -9.80
CA ALA A 87 3.25 -3.86 -10.95
C ALA A 87 4.03 -2.99 -11.93
N VAL A 88 4.98 -3.59 -12.64
CA VAL A 88 5.56 -3.01 -13.84
C VAL A 88 4.64 -3.36 -15.01
N LEU A 89 4.27 -2.35 -15.79
CA LEU A 89 3.48 -2.48 -17.01
C LEU A 89 4.03 -1.49 -18.04
N ASP A 90 4.37 -1.94 -19.25
CA ASP A 90 5.01 -1.10 -20.28
C ASP A 90 6.28 -0.36 -19.79
N GLY A 91 6.97 -0.93 -18.79
CA GLY A 91 8.16 -0.32 -18.18
C GLY A 91 7.88 0.76 -17.13
N GLU A 92 6.61 1.00 -16.80
CA GLU A 92 6.18 1.96 -15.77
C GLU A 92 5.60 1.24 -14.54
N LEU A 93 5.76 1.85 -13.36
CA LEU A 93 5.15 1.33 -12.13
C LEU A 93 3.70 1.78 -12.02
N VAL A 94 2.79 0.83 -11.87
CA VAL A 94 1.36 1.07 -11.66
C VAL A 94 0.90 0.44 -10.35
N CYS A 95 0.04 1.14 -9.62
CA CYS A 95 -0.65 0.62 -8.45
C CYS A 95 -2.08 0.23 -8.84
N LYS A 96 -2.44 -1.05 -8.67
CA LYS A 96 -3.76 -1.61 -9.02
C LYS A 96 -4.12 -2.79 -8.13
N ARG A 97 -5.40 -3.16 -8.10
CA ARG A 97 -5.89 -4.39 -7.47
C ARG A 97 -5.69 -5.57 -8.41
N LEU A 98 -5.03 -6.63 -7.93
CA LEU A 98 -4.81 -7.86 -8.69
C LEU A 98 -6.02 -8.80 -8.57
N LEU A 99 -6.72 -9.07 -9.67
CA LEU A 99 -7.74 -10.12 -9.71
C LEU A 99 -7.23 -11.35 -10.43
N VAL A 100 -7.41 -12.51 -9.81
CA VAL A 100 -7.08 -13.81 -10.40
C VAL A 100 -8.38 -14.59 -10.60
N ARG A 101 -8.75 -14.85 -11.85
CA ARG A 101 -10.01 -15.55 -12.18
C ARG A 101 -9.76 -16.59 -13.25
N ARG A 102 -10.01 -17.86 -12.92
CA ARG A 102 -9.88 -19.00 -13.84
C ARG A 102 -8.52 -19.03 -14.57
N GLY A 103 -7.43 -18.75 -13.85
CA GLY A 103 -6.07 -18.71 -14.40
C GLY A 103 -5.71 -17.45 -15.18
N ARG A 104 -6.62 -16.47 -15.28
CA ARG A 104 -6.36 -15.15 -15.87
C ARG A 104 -6.05 -14.12 -14.80
N TYR A 105 -5.20 -13.17 -15.14
CA TYR A 105 -4.74 -12.10 -14.27
C TYR A 105 -5.22 -10.75 -14.79
N TYR A 106 -5.79 -9.95 -13.91
CA TYR A 106 -6.29 -8.62 -14.23
C TYR A 106 -5.77 -7.60 -13.23
N LEU A 107 -5.38 -6.43 -13.73
CA LEU A 107 -5.16 -5.24 -12.93
C LEU A 107 -6.40 -4.37 -13.00
N THR A 108 -7.07 -4.22 -11.86
CA THR A 108 -8.31 -3.48 -11.74
C THR A 108 -8.10 -2.17 -10.99
N PRO A 109 -8.61 -1.04 -11.52
CA PRO A 109 -8.71 0.18 -10.75
C PRO A 109 -9.87 0.07 -9.75
N GLU A 110 -9.75 0.79 -8.65
CA GLU A 110 -10.76 0.91 -7.60
C GLU A 110 -11.23 2.36 -7.57
N THR A 111 -12.04 2.76 -8.55
CA THR A 111 -12.52 4.14 -8.73
C THR A 111 -13.81 4.17 -9.54
N ASP A 112 -14.61 5.22 -9.39
CA ASP A 112 -15.81 5.47 -10.20
C ASP A 112 -15.50 6.23 -11.51
N ASP A 113 -14.26 6.70 -11.66
CA ASP A 113 -13.81 7.39 -12.85
C ASP A 113 -13.60 6.42 -14.03
N ARG A 114 -14.37 6.65 -15.10
CA ARG A 114 -14.38 5.83 -16.33
C ARG A 114 -13.09 5.95 -17.15
N ALA A 115 -12.21 6.91 -16.85
CA ALA A 115 -10.90 7.01 -17.47
C ALA A 115 -10.00 5.81 -17.13
N TYR A 116 -10.23 5.15 -15.99
CA TYR A 116 -9.46 3.99 -15.58
C TYR A 116 -10.19 2.70 -15.93
N GLN A 117 -9.53 1.81 -16.68
CA GLN A 117 -10.09 0.55 -17.15
C GLN A 117 -9.37 -0.65 -16.56
N VAL A 118 -10.07 -1.78 -16.51
CA VAL A 118 -9.48 -3.07 -16.19
C VAL A 118 -8.51 -3.48 -17.28
N ILE A 119 -7.31 -3.90 -16.88
CA ILE A 119 -6.25 -4.33 -17.80
C ILE A 119 -6.09 -5.84 -17.64
N ASP A 120 -6.26 -6.59 -18.72
CA ASP A 120 -5.88 -8.00 -18.75
C ASP A 120 -4.37 -8.11 -18.97
N VAL A 121 -3.70 -8.80 -18.05
CA VAL A 121 -2.24 -8.96 -18.04
C VAL A 121 -1.83 -10.43 -18.21
N THR A 122 -2.77 -11.33 -18.50
CA THR A 122 -2.56 -12.79 -18.51
C THR A 122 -1.38 -13.23 -19.40
N ASP A 123 -1.26 -12.67 -20.59
CA ASP A 123 -0.23 -13.04 -21.59
C ASP A 123 0.75 -11.90 -21.89
N ARG A 124 0.78 -10.88 -21.03
CA ARG A 124 1.64 -9.70 -21.22
C ARG A 124 3.07 -10.01 -20.76
N ARG A 125 4.02 -9.91 -21.69
CA ARG A 125 5.45 -10.17 -21.41
C ARG A 125 6.13 -9.04 -20.64
N ASP A 126 5.55 -7.87 -20.67
CA ASP A 126 5.99 -6.64 -20.01
C ASP A 126 5.36 -6.46 -18.61
N PHE A 127 4.54 -7.43 -18.17
CA PHE A 127 3.90 -7.41 -16.86
C PHE A 127 4.72 -8.19 -15.83
N GLU A 128 5.01 -7.52 -14.71
CA GLU A 128 5.63 -8.13 -13.54
C GLU A 128 5.02 -7.53 -12.28
N VAL A 129 4.71 -8.35 -11.28
CA VAL A 129 4.39 -7.82 -9.95
C VAL A 129 5.69 -7.46 -9.24
N TRP A 130 5.91 -6.17 -9.02
CA TRP A 130 7.10 -5.66 -8.34
C TRP A 130 7.06 -5.89 -6.83
N GLY A 131 5.87 -5.75 -6.22
CA GLY A 131 5.62 -6.02 -4.81
C GLY A 131 4.16 -5.81 -4.39
N VAL A 132 3.82 -6.22 -3.17
CA VAL A 132 2.48 -6.09 -2.59
C VAL A 132 2.41 -4.85 -1.71
N VAL A 133 1.36 -4.04 -1.84
CA VAL A 133 1.12 -2.90 -0.97
C VAL A 133 0.55 -3.41 0.36
N SER A 134 1.34 -3.32 1.43
CA SER A 134 0.93 -3.78 2.77
C SER A 134 0.17 -2.71 3.54
N ALA A 135 0.50 -1.44 3.32
CA ALA A 135 -0.14 -0.31 3.98
C ALA A 135 -0.05 0.97 3.15
N THR A 136 -0.96 1.91 3.41
CA THR A 136 -0.87 3.29 2.91
C THR A 136 -1.00 4.29 4.05
N ILE A 137 -0.23 5.36 3.98
CA ILE A 137 -0.19 6.42 4.99
C ILE A 137 -0.59 7.73 4.33
N ARG A 138 -1.68 8.33 4.81
CA ARG A 138 -2.10 9.68 4.42
C ARG A 138 -1.62 10.70 5.44
N ILE A 139 -0.88 11.69 4.98
CA ILE A 139 -0.45 12.83 5.79
C ILE A 139 -1.42 13.99 5.53
N HIS A 140 -2.20 14.36 6.54
CA HIS A 140 -3.23 15.40 6.41
C HIS A 140 -2.68 16.83 6.56
N ARG A 141 -1.55 16.99 7.25
CA ARG A 141 -0.84 18.26 7.42
C ARG A 141 0.66 17.96 7.48
N GLY A 142 1.44 18.73 6.73
CA GLY A 142 2.90 18.67 6.69
C GLY A 142 3.48 20.07 6.70
#